data_AF-A0A428R1D6-F1
#
_entry.id   AF-A0A428R1D6-F1
#
_cell.length_a   1.000
_cell.length_b   1.000
_cell.length_c   1.000
_cell.angle_alpha   90.00
_cell.angle_beta   90.00
_cell.angle_gamma   90.00
#
_symmetry.space_group_name_H-M   'P 1'
#
loop_
_entity.id
_entity.type
_entity.pdbx_description
1 polymer ?
#
loop_
_entity_poly.entity_id
_entity_poly.type
_entity_poly.pdbx_seq_one_letter_code
_entity_poly.pdbx_strand_id
1 'polypeptide(L)'
;MLLAVQFLQANESWQNNQSFWEDTTVTSHECSLYFCVNEYEAVVEEGILHEKVVSSWKRRNRPSYHNKGVEQFFDYANETLDMDGAWIDDLSDLQIAVIDENYNSRSKNLSQVSFNITEESIVSVLENLKDGFTLQDCQSGPNCTAKSGRYIYPGLGGPKPPGLMTGLGETGNITLTFENVALSLTKWMRDREFSSSSTASGNATMTIVITHVQWEFLGFPAATLAVGIIFAALSIWDTQRIKRRPWKDSALATLAHAPAGAFKANLQAAAATGKIAEIGRASGVTMQYRDGLGQLELTSKEDRPRLS
;
A
#
# COMPACT_ATOMS: atom_id res chain seq x y z
N MET A 1 -31.47 -22.45 -2.79
CA MET A 1 -30.46 -23.42 -3.26
C MET A 1 -30.53 -23.44 -4.76
N LEU A 2 -29.43 -23.07 -5.39
CA LEU A 2 -29.31 -22.97 -6.83
C LEU A 2 -28.96 -24.35 -7.42
N LEU A 3 -27.94 -25.00 -6.89
CA LEU A 3 -27.52 -26.33 -7.30
C LEU A 3 -27.16 -27.15 -6.06
N ALA A 4 -27.55 -28.42 -6.03
CA ALA A 4 -27.00 -29.42 -5.12
C ALA A 4 -26.34 -30.52 -5.93
N VAL A 5 -25.13 -30.90 -5.52
CA VAL A 5 -24.40 -32.03 -6.09
C VAL A 5 -24.14 -33.03 -4.99
N GLN A 6 -24.56 -34.26 -5.24
CA GLN A 6 -24.32 -35.40 -4.38
C GLN A 6 -23.38 -36.37 -5.10
N PHE A 7 -22.35 -36.84 -4.42
CA PHE A 7 -21.43 -37.81 -5.00
C PHE A 7 -20.88 -38.75 -3.93
N LEU A 8 -20.41 -39.90 -4.40
CA LEU A 8 -19.79 -40.94 -3.60
C LEU A 8 -18.30 -40.95 -3.89
N GLN A 9 -17.48 -40.94 -2.85
CA GLN A 9 -16.03 -40.94 -2.94
C GLN A 9 -15.46 -42.20 -2.29
N ALA A 10 -14.62 -42.90 -3.05
CA ALA A 10 -13.84 -44.01 -2.54
C ALA A 10 -12.58 -43.51 -1.82
N ASN A 11 -12.17 -44.22 -0.78
CA ASN A 11 -10.90 -43.97 -0.08
C ASN A 11 -9.70 -44.02 -1.05
N GLU A 12 -8.66 -43.24 -0.76
CA GLU A 12 -7.39 -43.20 -1.48
C GLU A 12 -6.77 -44.58 -1.73
N SER A 13 -6.99 -45.55 -0.83
CA SER A 13 -6.50 -46.94 -1.02
C SER A 13 -7.02 -47.55 -2.32
N TRP A 14 -8.28 -47.29 -2.69
CA TRP A 14 -8.86 -47.79 -3.94
C TRP A 14 -8.34 -47.02 -5.15
N GLN A 15 -8.22 -45.70 -5.02
CA GLN A 15 -7.67 -44.85 -6.10
C GLN A 15 -6.22 -45.22 -6.44
N ASN A 16 -5.45 -45.64 -5.43
CA ASN A 16 -4.07 -46.10 -5.57
C ASN A 16 -3.95 -47.60 -5.91
N ASN A 17 -5.06 -48.26 -6.24
CA ASN A 17 -5.11 -49.68 -6.60
C ASN A 17 -4.57 -50.62 -5.50
N GLN A 18 -4.75 -50.24 -4.23
CA GLN A 18 -4.29 -50.98 -3.04
C GLN A 18 -5.41 -51.80 -2.38
N SER A 19 -6.69 -51.47 -2.63
CA SER A 19 -7.84 -52.20 -2.11
C SER A 19 -8.84 -52.53 -3.23
N PHE A 20 -9.53 -53.67 -3.10
CA PHE A 20 -10.67 -54.01 -3.94
C PHE A 20 -11.89 -53.14 -3.56
N TRP A 21 -12.81 -52.95 -4.49
CA TRP A 21 -14.00 -52.11 -4.28
C TRP A 21 -14.86 -52.61 -3.11
N GLU A 22 -14.99 -53.93 -2.97
CA GLU A 22 -15.76 -54.62 -1.92
C GLU A 22 -15.24 -54.31 -0.51
N ASP A 23 -13.93 -54.09 -0.39
CA ASP A 23 -13.25 -53.82 0.88
C ASP A 23 -13.01 -52.31 1.10
N THR A 24 -13.45 -51.48 0.16
CA THR A 24 -13.19 -50.03 0.19
C THR A 24 -14.31 -49.30 0.94
N THR A 25 -13.92 -48.47 1.91
CA THR A 25 -14.85 -47.55 2.57
C THR A 25 -15.24 -46.43 1.60
N VAL A 26 -16.55 -46.22 1.44
CA VAL A 26 -17.11 -45.15 0.60
C VAL A 26 -17.71 -44.06 1.47
N THR A 27 -17.37 -42.80 1.20
CA THR A 27 -17.98 -41.62 1.83
C THR A 27 -18.99 -40.99 0.88
N SER A 28 -20.07 -40.44 1.44
CA SER A 28 -21.05 -39.65 0.69
C SER A 28 -20.90 -38.19 1.05
N HIS A 29 -20.91 -37.34 0.03
CA HIS A 29 -20.80 -35.90 0.18
C HIS A 29 -21.95 -35.22 -0.55
N GLU A 30 -22.48 -34.17 0.09
CA GLU A 30 -23.47 -33.27 -0.49
C GLU A 30 -22.94 -31.85 -0.39
N CYS A 31 -22.91 -31.15 -1.53
CA CYS A 31 -22.46 -29.75 -1.61
C CYS A 31 -23.53 -28.94 -2.33
N SER A 32 -23.87 -27.78 -1.77
CA SER A 32 -24.93 -26.92 -2.29
C SER A 32 -24.43 -25.50 -2.54
N LEU A 33 -24.75 -24.96 -3.71
CA LEU A 33 -24.57 -23.56 -4.04
C LEU A 33 -25.85 -22.77 -3.78
N TYR A 34 -25.72 -21.59 -3.19
CA TYR A 34 -26.83 -20.69 -2.91
C TYR A 34 -26.37 -19.24 -3.00
N PHE A 35 -27.29 -18.32 -3.31
CA PHE A 35 -27.00 -16.90 -3.30
C PHE A 35 -26.84 -16.36 -1.88
N CYS A 36 -25.89 -15.44 -1.73
CA CYS A 36 -25.69 -14.67 -0.50
C CYS A 36 -25.31 -13.23 -0.84
N VAL A 37 -25.50 -12.35 0.12
CA VAL A 37 -25.04 -10.96 0.10
C VAL A 37 -23.85 -10.88 1.02
N ASN A 38 -22.73 -10.38 0.53
CA ASN A 38 -21.51 -10.18 1.31
C ASN A 38 -21.23 -8.68 1.48
N GLU A 39 -20.87 -8.29 2.69
CA GLU A 39 -20.30 -6.97 2.98
C GLU A 39 -18.79 -7.06 2.92
N TYR A 40 -18.17 -6.17 2.15
CA TYR A 40 -16.72 -6.13 1.96
C TYR A 40 -16.14 -4.86 2.59
N GLU A 41 -15.07 -5.06 3.35
CA GLU A 41 -14.10 -4.01 3.67
C GLU A 41 -13.04 -4.01 2.56
N ALA A 42 -12.94 -2.90 1.84
CA ALA A 42 -12.04 -2.74 0.71
C ALA A 42 -11.01 -1.64 1.00
N VAL A 43 -9.73 -1.96 0.85
CA VAL A 43 -8.60 -1.04 1.04
C VAL A 43 -7.72 -1.09 -0.20
N VAL A 44 -7.37 0.07 -0.75
CA VAL A 44 -6.42 0.16 -1.87
C VAL A 44 -5.08 0.63 -1.34
N GLU A 45 -4.08 -0.24 -1.35
CA GLU A 45 -2.71 0.06 -0.93
C GLU A 45 -1.77 -0.08 -2.14
N GLU A 46 -1.01 0.97 -2.44
CA GLU A 46 -0.05 0.98 -3.58
C GLU A 46 -0.68 0.60 -4.95
N GLY A 47 -1.98 0.83 -5.14
CA GLY A 47 -2.71 0.48 -6.35
C GLY A 47 -3.22 -0.97 -6.40
N ILE A 48 -3.04 -1.73 -5.32
CA ILE A 48 -3.58 -3.08 -5.15
C ILE A 48 -4.84 -3.02 -4.29
N LEU A 49 -5.93 -3.60 -4.79
CA LEU A 49 -7.19 -3.72 -4.04
C LEU A 49 -7.13 -4.94 -3.10
N HIS A 50 -7.22 -4.68 -1.80
CA HIS A 50 -7.36 -5.69 -0.75
C HIS A 50 -8.80 -5.70 -0.24
N GLU A 51 -9.50 -6.82 -0.41
CA GLU A 51 -10.88 -6.98 0.06
C GLU A 51 -10.97 -8.05 1.15
N LYS A 52 -11.82 -7.79 2.13
CA LYS A 52 -12.15 -8.74 3.20
C LYS A 52 -13.65 -8.78 3.41
N VAL A 53 -14.23 -9.98 3.44
CA VAL A 53 -15.64 -10.15 3.82
C VAL A 53 -15.77 -9.91 5.32
N VAL A 54 -16.58 -8.93 5.72
CA VAL A 54 -16.85 -8.59 7.14
C VAL A 54 -18.18 -9.15 7.63
N SER A 55 -19.15 -9.33 6.72
CA SER A 55 -20.48 -9.86 7.03
C SER A 55 -21.02 -10.64 5.82
N SER A 56 -21.90 -11.63 6.05
CA SER A 56 -22.57 -12.39 4.99
C SER A 56 -24.00 -12.77 5.39
N TRP A 57 -24.94 -12.58 4.46
CA TRP A 57 -26.36 -12.89 4.63
C TRP A 57 -26.87 -13.82 3.53
N LYS A 58 -27.61 -14.85 3.94
CA LYS A 58 -28.17 -15.86 3.03
C LYS A 58 -29.67 -16.06 3.18
N ARG A 59 -30.31 -15.30 4.06
CA ARG A 59 -31.73 -15.47 4.36
C ARG A 59 -32.57 -14.91 3.22
N ARG A 60 -33.27 -15.80 2.53
CA ARG A 60 -34.17 -15.45 1.44
C ARG A 60 -35.51 -14.98 2.01
N ASN A 61 -36.11 -13.98 1.37
CA ASN A 61 -37.51 -13.62 1.58
C ASN A 61 -38.36 -14.59 0.75
N ARG A 62 -38.80 -15.71 1.34
CA ARG A 62 -39.46 -16.81 0.61
C ARG A 62 -40.59 -16.38 -0.34
N PRO A 63 -41.52 -15.49 0.07
CA PRO A 63 -42.61 -15.07 -0.81
C PRO A 63 -42.17 -14.25 -2.03
N SER A 64 -40.91 -13.80 -2.10
CA SER A 64 -40.46 -12.94 -3.19
C SER A 64 -40.18 -13.70 -4.48
N TYR A 65 -39.80 -14.98 -4.41
CA TYR A 65 -39.53 -15.84 -5.57
C TYR A 65 -40.59 -16.92 -5.63
N HIS A 66 -41.70 -16.63 -6.30
CA HIS A 66 -42.89 -17.47 -6.24
C HIS A 66 -43.70 -17.39 -7.54
N ASN A 67 -44.42 -18.47 -7.85
CA ASN A 67 -45.43 -18.52 -8.89
C ASN A 67 -46.73 -19.10 -8.31
N LYS A 68 -47.82 -18.31 -8.41
CA LYS A 68 -49.13 -18.66 -7.86
C LYS A 68 -49.75 -19.90 -8.50
N GLY A 69 -49.37 -20.23 -9.73
CA GLY A 69 -49.85 -21.42 -10.45
C GLY A 69 -49.32 -22.73 -9.87
N VAL A 70 -48.26 -22.69 -9.05
CA VAL A 70 -47.56 -23.87 -8.53
C VAL A 70 -47.20 -23.74 -7.04
N GLU A 71 -48.08 -23.12 -6.24
CA GLU A 71 -47.85 -22.88 -4.81
C GLU A 71 -47.48 -24.15 -4.02
N GLN A 72 -48.16 -25.27 -4.31
CA GLN A 72 -47.88 -26.58 -3.69
C GLN A 72 -46.45 -27.07 -3.96
N PHE A 73 -45.85 -26.71 -5.10
CA PHE A 73 -44.46 -27.06 -5.41
C PHE A 73 -43.51 -26.30 -4.50
N PHE A 74 -43.75 -25.01 -4.24
CA PHE A 74 -42.92 -24.21 -3.34
C PHE A 74 -43.02 -24.65 -1.88
N ASP A 75 -44.18 -25.15 -1.45
CA ASP A 75 -44.35 -25.75 -0.13
C ASP A 75 -43.49 -27.01 0.05
N TYR A 76 -43.42 -27.85 -0.99
CA TYR A 76 -42.58 -29.05 -1.00
C TYR A 76 -41.09 -28.75 -1.18
N ALA A 77 -40.76 -27.90 -2.15
CA ALA A 77 -39.40 -27.57 -2.57
C ALA A 77 -38.90 -26.29 -1.90
N ASN A 78 -39.02 -26.24 -0.57
CA ASN A 78 -38.80 -25.07 0.30
C ASN A 78 -37.48 -24.31 0.04
N GLU A 79 -36.46 -25.01 -0.46
CA GLU A 79 -35.15 -24.46 -0.70
C GLU A 79 -34.70 -24.39 -2.16
N THR A 80 -35.43 -24.97 -3.13
CA THR A 80 -34.99 -24.95 -4.55
C THR A 80 -35.17 -23.58 -5.20
N LEU A 81 -34.34 -23.28 -6.20
CA LEU A 81 -34.56 -22.22 -7.19
C LEU A 81 -34.72 -22.80 -8.60
N ASP A 82 -34.68 -24.13 -8.73
CA ASP A 82 -34.86 -24.82 -9.99
C ASP A 82 -36.36 -24.98 -10.30
N MET A 83 -36.83 -24.20 -11.27
CA MET A 83 -38.18 -24.29 -11.83
C MET A 83 -38.09 -24.91 -13.22
N ASP A 84 -39.00 -25.85 -13.51
CA ASP A 84 -39.14 -26.39 -14.86
C ASP A 84 -39.61 -25.30 -15.83
N GLY A 85 -39.12 -25.32 -17.07
CA GLY A 85 -39.20 -24.21 -18.03
C GLY A 85 -40.61 -23.72 -18.36
N ALA A 86 -41.63 -24.54 -18.11
CA ALA A 86 -43.04 -24.19 -18.31
C ALA A 86 -43.60 -23.18 -17.29
N TRP A 87 -42.87 -22.85 -16.22
CA TRP A 87 -43.37 -22.03 -15.11
C TRP A 87 -42.57 -20.74 -14.88
N ILE A 88 -41.63 -20.44 -15.78
CA ILE A 88 -40.70 -19.32 -15.67
C ILE A 88 -41.40 -17.97 -15.94
N ASP A 89 -42.38 -17.93 -16.85
CA ASP A 89 -43.00 -16.69 -17.35
C ASP A 89 -43.70 -15.83 -16.27
N ASP A 90 -44.04 -16.40 -15.11
CA ASP A 90 -44.73 -15.72 -14.00
C ASP A 90 -43.89 -15.64 -12.71
N LEU A 91 -42.57 -15.88 -12.78
CA LEU A 91 -41.70 -15.82 -11.61
C LEU A 91 -41.29 -14.38 -11.27
N SER A 92 -41.38 -14.02 -9.99
CA SER A 92 -40.89 -12.75 -9.46
C SER A 92 -39.44 -12.83 -8.96
N ASP A 93 -38.76 -11.68 -8.85
CA ASP A 93 -37.37 -11.58 -8.38
C ASP A 93 -37.13 -12.14 -6.97
N LEU A 94 -36.03 -12.87 -6.81
CA LEU A 94 -35.59 -13.35 -5.50
C LEU A 94 -35.04 -12.19 -4.66
N GLN A 95 -35.43 -12.14 -3.40
CA GLN A 95 -34.95 -11.16 -2.44
C GLN A 95 -34.15 -11.84 -1.33
N ILE A 96 -32.96 -11.30 -1.05
CA ILE A 96 -32.15 -11.69 0.11
C ILE A 96 -32.24 -10.58 1.14
N ALA A 97 -32.71 -10.94 2.33
CA ALA A 97 -32.88 -10.01 3.44
C ALA A 97 -31.59 -9.89 4.25
N VAL A 98 -31.16 -8.64 4.45
CA VAL A 98 -30.06 -8.26 5.35
C VAL A 98 -30.66 -7.97 6.72
N ILE A 99 -30.69 -9.00 7.57
CA ILE A 99 -31.24 -8.91 8.93
C ILE A 99 -30.09 -9.15 9.90
N ASP A 100 -29.58 -8.10 10.52
CA ASP A 100 -28.61 -8.17 11.61
C ASP A 100 -29.10 -7.30 12.79
N GLU A 101 -29.00 -7.81 14.01
CA GLU A 101 -29.28 -7.04 15.23
C GLU A 101 -28.32 -5.84 15.37
N ASN A 102 -27.10 -5.97 14.84
CA ASN A 102 -26.08 -4.91 14.79
C ASN A 102 -26.12 -4.07 13.50
N TYR A 103 -27.05 -4.33 12.57
CA TYR A 103 -27.22 -3.58 11.31
C TYR A 103 -27.25 -2.06 11.55
N ASN A 104 -27.99 -1.62 12.56
CA ASN A 104 -28.14 -0.20 12.91
C ASN A 104 -26.83 0.48 13.37
N SER A 105 -25.79 -0.29 13.73
CA SER A 105 -24.52 0.24 14.25
C SER A 105 -23.44 0.36 13.18
N ARG A 106 -23.32 -0.63 12.27
CA ARG A 106 -22.30 -0.67 11.20
C ARG A 106 -22.80 -0.16 9.85
N SER A 107 -24.11 -0.24 9.62
CA SER A 107 -24.73 -0.09 8.29
C SER A 107 -25.61 1.15 8.16
N LYS A 108 -25.41 2.20 8.97
CA LYS A 108 -26.27 3.41 8.99
C LYS A 108 -26.45 4.11 7.62
N ASN A 109 -25.60 3.80 6.64
CA ASN A 109 -25.65 4.34 5.28
C ASN A 109 -26.21 3.38 4.22
N LEU A 110 -26.55 2.13 4.58
CA LEU A 110 -27.21 1.22 3.64
C LEU A 110 -28.70 1.58 3.57
N SER A 111 -29.11 2.15 2.44
CA SER A 111 -30.51 2.49 2.16
C SER A 111 -31.38 1.26 1.90
N GLN A 112 -30.77 0.11 1.63
CA GLN A 112 -31.43 -1.09 1.13
C GLN A 112 -31.26 -2.27 2.10
N VAL A 113 -32.40 -2.75 2.60
CA VAL A 113 -32.52 -3.86 3.58
C VAL A 113 -32.65 -5.22 2.88
N SER A 114 -32.97 -5.22 1.58
CA SER A 114 -33.14 -6.42 0.77
C SER A 114 -32.56 -6.25 -0.62
N PHE A 115 -31.79 -7.23 -1.07
CA PHE A 115 -31.20 -7.24 -2.42
C PHE A 115 -32.05 -8.12 -3.34
N ASN A 116 -32.43 -7.57 -4.50
CA ASN A 116 -33.15 -8.30 -5.53
C ASN A 116 -32.16 -8.99 -6.47
N ILE A 117 -32.50 -10.21 -6.88
CA ILE A 117 -31.82 -11.00 -7.90
C ILE A 117 -32.87 -11.33 -8.94
N THR A 118 -32.65 -10.93 -10.18
CA THR A 118 -33.64 -11.10 -11.23
C THR A 118 -33.86 -12.58 -11.56
N GLU A 119 -35.09 -12.92 -11.93
CA GLU A 119 -35.46 -14.25 -12.38
C GLU A 119 -34.52 -14.76 -13.49
N GLU A 120 -34.26 -13.95 -14.51
CA GLU A 120 -33.43 -14.34 -15.65
C GLU A 120 -31.98 -14.62 -15.23
N SER A 121 -31.48 -13.90 -14.22
CA SER A 121 -30.14 -14.15 -13.68
C SER A 121 -30.07 -15.52 -13.01
N ILE A 122 -31.12 -15.93 -12.31
CA ILE A 122 -31.21 -17.23 -11.64
C ILE A 122 -31.27 -18.35 -12.69
N VAL A 123 -32.15 -18.23 -13.67
CA VAL A 123 -32.30 -19.22 -14.74
C VAL A 123 -31.02 -19.35 -15.55
N SER A 124 -30.42 -18.23 -15.96
CA SER A 124 -29.18 -18.26 -16.74
C SER A 124 -28.03 -18.94 -15.99
N VAL A 125 -27.82 -18.62 -14.71
CA VAL A 125 -26.76 -19.26 -13.91
C VAL A 125 -27.05 -20.75 -13.72
N LEU A 126 -28.31 -21.10 -13.46
CA LEU A 126 -28.73 -22.48 -13.27
C LEU A 126 -28.52 -23.32 -14.53
N GLU A 127 -28.94 -22.84 -15.70
CA GLU A 127 -28.74 -23.50 -16.99
C GLU A 127 -27.25 -23.72 -17.29
N ASN A 128 -26.43 -22.68 -17.11
CA ASN A 128 -24.97 -22.80 -17.32
C ASN A 128 -24.33 -23.84 -16.40
N LEU A 129 -24.78 -23.92 -15.14
CA LEU A 129 -24.29 -24.95 -14.23
C LEU A 129 -24.78 -26.34 -14.65
N LYS A 130 -26.07 -26.48 -14.97
CA LYS A 130 -26.66 -27.76 -15.43
C LYS A 130 -25.92 -28.29 -16.66
N ASP A 131 -25.64 -27.45 -17.65
CA ASP A 131 -24.88 -27.80 -18.84
C ASP A 131 -23.48 -28.32 -18.51
N GLY A 132 -22.83 -27.73 -17.49
CA GLY A 132 -21.54 -28.21 -16.99
C GLY A 132 -21.58 -29.64 -16.39
N PHE A 133 -22.76 -30.11 -15.97
CA PHE A 133 -22.99 -31.42 -15.36
C PHE A 133 -23.64 -32.45 -16.30
N THR A 134 -24.24 -32.01 -17.41
CA THR A 134 -24.92 -32.90 -18.36
C THR A 134 -24.04 -33.26 -19.56
N LEU A 135 -24.03 -34.54 -19.95
CA LEU A 135 -23.54 -34.90 -21.28
C LEU A 135 -24.67 -34.70 -22.30
N GLN A 136 -24.33 -34.02 -23.38
CA GLN A 136 -25.24 -33.83 -24.49
C GLN A 136 -25.06 -35.00 -25.47
N ASP A 137 -26.08 -35.86 -25.58
CA ASP A 137 -26.09 -36.97 -26.54
C ASP A 137 -26.65 -36.48 -27.87
N CYS A 138 -25.75 -36.11 -28.77
CA CYS A 138 -26.08 -35.68 -30.13
C CYS A 138 -25.99 -36.90 -31.07
N GLN A 139 -26.94 -37.84 -30.97
CA GLN A 139 -27.02 -38.92 -31.96
C GLN A 139 -27.47 -38.34 -33.31
N SER A 140 -26.50 -38.04 -34.17
CA SER A 140 -26.65 -37.85 -35.62
C SER A 140 -27.78 -36.90 -36.06
N GLY A 141 -27.91 -35.74 -35.41
CA GLY A 141 -28.87 -34.68 -35.78
C GLY A 141 -28.71 -33.40 -34.96
N PRO A 142 -29.43 -32.32 -35.30
CA PRO A 142 -29.38 -31.04 -34.55
C PRO A 142 -30.09 -31.12 -33.19
N ASN A 143 -30.85 -32.18 -32.94
CA ASN A 143 -31.55 -32.39 -31.67
C ASN A 143 -30.64 -33.18 -30.74
N CYS A 144 -29.95 -32.48 -29.85
CA CYS A 144 -29.18 -33.13 -28.81
C CYS A 144 -30.04 -33.28 -27.55
N THR A 145 -30.09 -34.50 -27.00
CA THR A 145 -30.78 -34.74 -25.74
C THR A 145 -29.79 -34.66 -24.58
N ALA A 146 -30.07 -33.82 -23.59
CA ALA A 146 -29.30 -33.80 -22.35
C ALA A 146 -29.55 -35.11 -21.59
N LYS A 147 -28.48 -35.88 -21.34
CA LYS A 147 -28.58 -37.10 -20.55
C LYS A 147 -28.22 -36.75 -19.11
N SER A 148 -29.22 -36.64 -18.24
CA SER A 148 -28.99 -36.64 -16.80
C SER A 148 -28.71 -38.07 -16.36
N GLY A 149 -27.48 -38.34 -15.92
CA GLY A 149 -27.03 -39.69 -15.58
C GLY A 149 -26.17 -39.69 -14.32
N ARG A 150 -26.10 -40.85 -13.67
CA ARG A 150 -25.06 -41.11 -12.66
C ARG A 150 -23.75 -41.33 -13.40
N TYR A 151 -22.72 -40.57 -13.06
CA TYR A 151 -21.41 -40.68 -13.68
C TYR A 151 -20.37 -41.19 -12.69
N ILE A 152 -19.41 -41.97 -13.19
CA ILE A 152 -18.32 -42.57 -12.41
C ILE A 152 -17.02 -41.95 -12.90
N TYR A 153 -16.18 -41.49 -11.96
CA TYR A 153 -14.84 -40.99 -12.23
C TYR A 153 -13.83 -41.71 -11.31
N PRO A 154 -12.64 -42.11 -11.81
CA PRO A 154 -12.23 -42.09 -13.22
C PRO A 154 -13.02 -43.10 -14.05
N GLY A 155 -13.36 -42.73 -15.29
CA GLY A 155 -14.08 -43.63 -16.20
C GLY A 155 -13.19 -44.78 -16.65
N LEU A 156 -13.58 -46.02 -16.37
CA LEU A 156 -12.89 -47.24 -16.82
C LEU A 156 -13.06 -47.45 -18.35
N GLY A 157 -12.41 -46.62 -19.15
CA GLY A 157 -12.45 -46.68 -20.63
C GLY A 157 -13.70 -46.07 -21.28
N GLY A 158 -14.60 -45.46 -20.49
CA GLY A 158 -15.76 -44.72 -20.98
C GLY A 158 -15.44 -43.27 -21.38
N PRO A 159 -16.36 -42.56 -22.06
CA PRO A 159 -16.19 -41.14 -22.34
C PRO A 159 -16.01 -40.36 -21.03
N LYS A 160 -15.04 -39.44 -21.01
CA LYS A 160 -14.82 -38.58 -19.85
C LYS A 160 -16.08 -37.78 -19.55
N PRO A 161 -16.44 -37.61 -18.27
CA PRO A 161 -17.60 -36.81 -17.90
C PRO A 161 -17.38 -35.32 -18.27
N PRO A 162 -18.44 -34.51 -18.35
CA PRO A 162 -18.35 -33.12 -18.78
C PRO A 162 -17.52 -32.28 -17.80
N GLY A 163 -17.15 -31.07 -18.21
CA GLY A 163 -16.07 -30.28 -17.59
C GLY A 163 -16.14 -30.16 -16.06
N LEU A 164 -17.29 -29.76 -15.50
CA LEU A 164 -17.42 -29.60 -14.04
C LEU A 164 -17.29 -30.95 -13.31
N MET A 165 -17.81 -32.03 -13.87
CA MET A 165 -17.72 -33.37 -13.27
C MET A 165 -16.29 -33.92 -13.28
N THR A 166 -15.52 -33.66 -14.33
CA THR A 166 -14.09 -34.02 -14.36
C THR A 166 -13.34 -33.26 -13.26
N GLY A 167 -13.58 -31.95 -13.12
CA GLY A 167 -12.96 -31.16 -12.05
C GLY A 167 -13.34 -31.62 -10.63
N LEU A 168 -14.59 -32.06 -10.42
CA LEU A 168 -15.03 -32.65 -9.15
C LEU A 168 -14.41 -34.03 -8.87
N GLY A 169 -14.15 -34.83 -9.91
CA GLY A 169 -13.50 -36.13 -9.76
C GLY A 169 -12.00 -36.03 -9.47
N GLU A 170 -11.35 -34.97 -9.94
CA GLU A 170 -9.89 -34.75 -9.78
C GLU A 170 -9.52 -34.02 -8.49
N THR A 171 -10.48 -33.34 -7.85
CA THR A 171 -10.17 -32.58 -6.64
C THR A 171 -9.95 -33.49 -5.42
N GLY A 172 -8.87 -33.24 -4.68
CA GLY A 172 -8.65 -33.84 -3.37
C GLY A 172 -9.43 -33.17 -2.24
N ASN A 173 -9.99 -31.97 -2.47
CA ASN A 173 -10.73 -31.22 -1.45
C ASN A 173 -11.96 -30.56 -2.07
N ILE A 174 -13.11 -31.23 -1.94
CA ILE A 174 -14.36 -30.76 -2.52
C ILE A 174 -14.82 -29.44 -1.91
N THR A 175 -14.65 -29.25 -0.60
CA THR A 175 -15.07 -28.02 0.07
C THR A 175 -14.37 -26.80 -0.54
N LEU A 176 -13.04 -26.87 -0.71
CA LEU A 176 -12.28 -25.82 -1.37
C LEU A 176 -12.68 -25.63 -2.83
N THR A 177 -13.02 -26.70 -3.56
CA THR A 177 -13.51 -26.59 -4.94
C THR A 177 -14.83 -25.81 -5.01
N PHE A 178 -15.80 -26.11 -4.15
CA PHE A 178 -17.07 -25.39 -4.12
C PHE A 178 -16.90 -23.94 -3.65
N GLU A 179 -16.00 -23.67 -2.70
CA GLU A 179 -15.64 -22.30 -2.31
C GLU A 179 -15.03 -21.52 -3.48
N ASN A 180 -14.11 -22.12 -4.23
CA ASN A 180 -13.50 -21.50 -5.41
C ASN A 180 -14.51 -21.27 -6.54
N VAL A 181 -15.46 -22.20 -6.75
CA VAL A 181 -16.57 -22.01 -7.70
C VAL A 181 -17.44 -20.83 -7.27
N ALA A 182 -17.82 -20.76 -5.99
CA ALA A 182 -18.61 -19.63 -5.46
C ALA A 182 -17.87 -18.30 -5.59
N LEU A 183 -16.56 -18.26 -5.32
CA LEU A 183 -15.71 -17.08 -5.51
C LEU A 183 -15.60 -16.68 -6.98
N SER A 184 -15.44 -17.64 -7.89
CA SER A 184 -15.39 -17.37 -9.33
C SER A 184 -16.71 -16.82 -9.86
N LEU A 185 -17.85 -17.37 -9.42
CA LEU A 185 -19.18 -16.86 -9.76
C LEU A 185 -19.37 -15.45 -9.20
N THR A 186 -18.96 -15.21 -7.95
CA THR A 186 -19.04 -13.89 -7.32
C THR A 186 -18.20 -12.87 -8.07
N LYS A 187 -16.96 -13.23 -8.42
CA LYS A 187 -16.08 -12.37 -9.22
C LYS A 187 -16.69 -12.07 -10.58
N TRP A 188 -17.20 -13.10 -11.27
CA TRP A 188 -17.85 -12.92 -12.57
C TRP A 188 -19.08 -11.99 -12.48
N MET A 189 -19.91 -12.14 -11.44
CA MET A 189 -21.07 -11.27 -11.21
C MET A 189 -20.66 -9.83 -10.91
N ARG A 190 -19.56 -9.62 -10.18
CA ARG A 190 -19.05 -8.28 -9.81
C ARG A 190 -18.31 -7.58 -10.93
N ASP A 191 -17.52 -8.31 -11.72
CA ASP A 191 -16.69 -7.77 -12.80
C ASP A 191 -17.52 -7.43 -14.05
N ARG A 192 -18.75 -7.95 -14.14
CA ARG A 192 -19.65 -7.66 -15.25
C ARG A 192 -20.14 -6.22 -15.13
N GLU A 193 -19.47 -5.32 -15.83
CA GLU A 193 -19.80 -3.91 -15.90
C GLU A 193 -21.17 -3.72 -16.54
N PHE A 194 -22.22 -3.64 -15.71
CA PHE A 194 -23.53 -3.18 -16.15
C PHE A 194 -23.52 -1.64 -16.20
N SER A 195 -24.19 -1.07 -17.19
CA SER A 195 -24.37 0.38 -17.35
C SER A 195 -25.08 1.06 -16.16
N SER A 196 -25.66 0.28 -15.25
CA SER A 196 -26.26 0.69 -13.97
C SER A 196 -25.40 0.35 -12.74
N SER A 197 -24.21 -0.21 -12.93
CA SER A 197 -23.27 -0.53 -11.85
C SER A 197 -22.77 0.76 -11.21
N SER A 198 -23.21 1.01 -9.98
CA SER A 198 -22.67 2.10 -9.18
C SER A 198 -21.26 1.73 -8.75
N THR A 199 -20.26 2.32 -9.38
CA THR A 199 -18.87 2.23 -8.92
C THR A 199 -18.81 2.81 -7.51
N ALA A 200 -18.32 2.03 -6.55
CA ALA A 200 -18.09 2.52 -5.20
C ALA A 200 -16.99 3.59 -5.26
N SER A 201 -17.32 4.84 -4.93
CA SER A 201 -16.34 5.91 -4.88
C SER A 201 -15.60 5.88 -3.53
N GLY A 202 -14.28 5.91 -3.60
CA GLY A 202 -13.41 5.95 -2.43
C GLY A 202 -12.18 6.81 -2.72
N ASN A 203 -11.53 7.30 -1.67
CA ASN A 203 -10.28 8.04 -1.79
C ASN A 203 -9.11 7.07 -1.64
N ALA A 204 -8.30 6.92 -2.68
CA ALA A 204 -7.04 6.19 -2.62
C ALA A 204 -5.87 7.16 -2.40
N THR A 205 -5.02 6.88 -1.43
CA THR A 205 -3.77 7.63 -1.21
C THR A 205 -2.60 6.89 -1.83
N MET A 206 -1.83 7.57 -2.68
CA MET A 206 -0.63 7.01 -3.28
C MET A 206 0.61 7.72 -2.75
N THR A 207 1.62 6.95 -2.32
CA THR A 207 2.92 7.49 -1.91
C THR A 207 3.68 7.95 -3.16
N ILE A 208 3.64 9.26 -3.43
CA ILE A 208 4.44 9.87 -4.50
C ILE A 208 5.80 10.32 -3.94
N VAL A 209 6.90 9.94 -4.59
CA VAL A 209 8.23 10.46 -4.26
C VAL A 209 8.38 11.84 -4.91
N ILE A 210 8.15 12.90 -4.13
CA ILE A 210 8.20 14.30 -4.62
C ILE A 210 9.64 14.76 -4.84
N THR A 211 10.60 14.27 -4.04
CA THR A 211 12.01 14.65 -4.16
C THR A 211 12.91 13.43 -4.05
N HIS A 212 13.72 13.23 -5.08
CA HIS A 212 14.78 12.23 -5.10
C HIS A 212 16.09 12.93 -4.70
N VAL A 213 16.51 12.77 -3.45
CA VAL A 213 17.78 13.35 -2.98
C VAL A 213 18.94 12.53 -3.53
N GLN A 214 19.61 13.06 -4.56
CA GLN A 214 20.82 12.47 -5.11
C GLN A 214 22.02 12.83 -4.20
N TRP A 215 22.34 11.94 -3.28
CA TRP A 215 23.47 12.06 -2.35
C TRP A 215 24.82 12.27 -3.04
N GLU A 216 24.93 11.90 -4.31
CA GLU A 216 26.12 12.12 -5.15
C GLU A 216 26.52 13.60 -5.23
N PHE A 217 25.56 14.53 -5.23
CA PHE A 217 25.84 15.97 -5.27
C PHE A 217 26.34 16.53 -3.94
N LEU A 218 26.13 15.85 -2.81
CA LEU A 218 26.72 16.26 -1.53
C LEU A 218 28.21 15.90 -1.42
N GLY A 219 28.71 14.99 -2.27
CA GLY A 219 30.11 14.56 -2.24
C GLY A 219 31.10 15.70 -2.55
N PHE A 220 30.80 16.55 -3.53
CA PHE A 220 31.67 17.65 -3.93
C PHE A 220 31.84 18.74 -2.86
N PRO A 221 30.77 19.32 -2.26
CA PRO A 221 30.93 20.29 -1.18
C PRO A 221 31.56 19.67 0.08
N ALA A 222 31.30 18.40 0.39
CA ALA A 222 31.96 17.72 1.52
C ALA A 222 33.48 17.55 1.28
N ALA A 223 33.88 17.16 0.07
CA ALA A 223 35.28 17.00 -0.31
C ALA A 223 36.02 18.35 -0.29
N THR A 224 35.41 19.42 -0.81
CA THR A 224 36.04 20.76 -0.80
C THR A 224 36.21 21.30 0.61
N LEU A 225 35.24 21.08 1.52
CA LEU A 225 35.38 21.41 2.93
C LEU A 225 36.52 20.62 3.59
N ALA A 226 36.62 19.31 3.35
CA ALA A 226 37.69 18.48 3.90
C ALA A 226 39.07 18.97 3.43
N VAL A 227 39.24 19.29 2.15
CA VAL A 227 40.49 19.84 1.60
C VAL A 227 40.80 21.20 2.23
N GLY A 228 39.81 22.07 2.42
CA GLY A 228 39.98 23.37 3.07
C GLY A 228 40.45 23.25 4.53
N ILE A 229 39.87 22.31 5.29
CA ILE A 229 40.28 22.03 6.67
C ILE A 229 41.71 21.50 6.73
N ILE A 230 42.08 20.58 5.83
CA ILE A 230 43.44 20.04 5.74
C ILE A 230 44.43 21.17 5.41
N PHE A 231 44.12 22.01 4.42
CA PHE A 231 44.98 23.14 4.04
C PHE A 231 45.20 24.10 5.21
N ALA A 232 44.15 24.44 5.98
CA ALA A 232 44.25 25.30 7.14
C ALA A 232 45.12 24.65 8.25
N ALA A 233 44.92 23.37 8.53
CA ALA A 233 45.71 22.64 9.52
C ALA A 233 47.20 22.57 9.13
N LEU A 234 47.50 22.29 7.85
CA LEU A 234 48.86 22.28 7.33
C LEU A 234 49.51 23.68 7.41
N SER A 235 48.76 24.73 7.09
CA SER A 235 49.23 26.11 7.18
C SER A 235 49.57 26.50 8.61
N ILE A 236 48.73 26.13 9.57
CA ILE A 236 48.97 26.35 11.01
C ILE A 236 50.21 25.57 11.46
N TRP A 237 50.32 24.31 11.06
CA TRP A 237 51.45 23.46 11.43
C TRP A 237 52.77 24.02 10.87
N ASP A 238 52.81 24.38 9.59
CA ASP A 238 54.02 24.92 8.97
C ASP A 238 54.42 26.26 9.62
N THR A 239 53.45 27.13 9.91
CA THR A 239 53.69 28.39 10.64
C THR A 239 54.27 28.14 12.04
N GLN A 240 53.77 27.13 12.76
CA GLN A 240 54.32 26.75 14.07
C GLN A 240 55.73 26.15 13.96
N ARG A 241 55.97 25.33 12.94
CA ARG A 241 57.27 24.67 12.71
C ARG A 241 58.37 25.68 12.40
N ILE A 242 58.06 26.72 11.62
CA ILE A 242 59.00 27.78 11.23
C ILE A 242 59.24 28.77 12.39
N LYS A 243 58.56 28.63 13.54
CA LYS A 243 58.69 29.52 14.72
C LYS A 243 58.64 31.01 14.37
N ARG A 244 57.95 31.39 13.28
CA ARG A 244 57.71 32.81 13.01
C ARG A 244 56.70 33.27 14.03
N ARG A 245 57.09 34.24 14.87
CA ARG A 245 56.14 34.92 15.75
C ARG A 245 55.00 35.42 14.86
N PRO A 246 53.72 35.16 15.20
CA PRO A 246 52.61 35.71 14.45
C PRO A 246 52.87 37.21 14.32
N TRP A 247 52.98 37.70 13.09
CA TRP A 247 53.09 39.12 12.81
C TRP A 247 51.74 39.71 13.21
N LYS A 248 51.55 39.90 14.52
CA LYS A 248 50.46 40.73 15.02
C LYS A 248 50.78 42.09 14.44
N ASP A 249 50.01 42.48 13.43
CA ASP A 249 49.97 43.80 12.82
C ASP A 249 49.90 44.85 13.92
N SER A 250 51.07 45.22 14.41
CA SER A 250 51.20 46.24 15.40
C SER A 250 51.31 47.49 14.55
N ALA A 251 50.20 48.16 14.29
CA ALA A 251 50.21 49.56 13.83
C ALA A 251 51.16 50.43 14.69
N LEU A 252 51.42 49.97 15.91
CA LEU A 252 52.46 50.43 16.84
C LEU A 252 53.90 50.37 16.32
N ALA A 253 54.27 49.38 15.49
CA ALA A 253 55.61 49.26 14.92
C ALA A 253 55.84 50.31 13.81
N THR A 254 54.80 50.58 13.00
CA THR A 254 54.80 51.70 12.06
C THR A 254 54.77 53.05 12.79
N LEU A 255 54.00 53.19 13.88
CA LEU A 255 54.00 54.40 14.71
C LEU A 255 55.34 54.68 15.40
N ALA A 256 56.15 53.66 15.72
CA ALA A 256 57.46 53.86 16.34
C ALA A 256 58.45 54.64 15.44
N HIS A 257 58.18 54.74 14.13
CA HIS A 257 59.01 55.48 13.18
C HIS A 257 58.52 56.91 12.91
N ALA A 258 57.30 57.27 13.33
CA ALA A 258 56.67 58.56 13.06
C ALA A 258 57.16 59.76 13.90
N PRO A 259 57.47 59.64 15.21
CA PRO A 259 57.90 60.80 16.00
C PRO A 259 59.34 61.23 15.70
N ALA A 260 59.69 62.47 16.05
CA ALA A 260 61.03 63.04 15.89
C ALA A 260 61.78 63.13 17.24
N GLY A 261 63.11 63.27 17.18
CA GLY A 261 63.95 63.52 18.36
C GLY A 261 64.08 62.36 19.36
N ALA A 262 64.27 62.70 20.63
CA ALA A 262 64.57 61.74 21.71
C ALA A 262 63.45 60.71 21.95
N PHE A 263 62.20 61.04 21.62
CA PHE A 263 61.06 60.14 21.75
C PHE A 263 61.11 58.99 20.73
N LYS A 264 61.57 59.26 19.50
CA LYS A 264 61.81 58.22 18.48
C LYS A 264 62.82 57.19 18.95
N ALA A 265 63.94 57.64 19.52
CA ALA A 265 65.00 56.76 20.02
C ALA A 265 64.49 55.85 21.15
N ASN A 266 63.67 56.40 22.07
CA ASN A 266 63.06 55.63 23.15
C ASN A 266 62.04 54.60 22.64
N LEU A 267 61.22 54.96 21.65
CA LEU A 267 60.25 54.04 21.04
C LEU A 267 60.92 52.93 20.22
N GLN A 268 62.01 53.23 19.51
CA GLN A 268 62.80 52.22 18.79
C GLN A 268 63.48 51.24 19.75
N ALA A 269 64.04 51.71 20.87
CA ALA A 269 64.59 50.85 21.92
C ALA A 269 63.50 49.96 22.56
N ALA A 270 62.30 50.51 22.77
CA ALA A 270 61.15 49.76 23.27
C ALA A 270 60.58 48.76 22.25
N ALA A 271 60.77 49.01 20.96
CA ALA A 271 60.39 48.12 19.87
C ALA A 271 61.28 46.89 19.81
N ALA A 272 62.58 47.08 19.94
CA ALA A 272 63.53 45.98 20.02
C ALA A 272 63.27 45.05 21.23
N THR A 273 62.71 45.60 22.31
CA THR A 273 62.44 44.86 23.57
C THR A 273 61.00 44.39 23.73
N GLY A 274 60.11 44.68 22.76
CA GLY A 274 58.71 44.25 22.78
C GLY A 274 57.81 45.01 23.76
N LYS A 275 58.26 46.15 24.31
CA LYS A 275 57.55 46.95 25.33
C LYS A 275 56.87 48.22 24.77
N ILE A 276 56.76 48.36 23.45
CA ILE A 276 56.22 49.58 22.83
C ILE A 276 54.81 49.94 23.33
N ALA A 277 53.94 48.94 23.54
CA ALA A 277 52.57 49.15 24.00
C ALA A 277 52.50 49.74 25.42
N GLU A 278 53.48 49.45 26.26
CA GLU A 278 53.59 49.96 27.63
C GLU A 278 53.99 51.44 27.62
N ILE A 279 55.00 51.80 26.81
CA ILE A 279 55.48 53.18 26.68
C ILE A 279 54.44 54.05 25.96
N GLY A 280 53.77 53.53 24.93
CA GLY A 280 52.74 54.24 24.19
C GLY A 280 51.53 54.60 25.06
N ARG A 281 51.12 53.73 26.00
CA ARG A 281 50.03 54.03 26.95
C ARG A 281 50.42 55.05 28.01
N ALA A 282 51.70 55.12 28.38
CA ALA A 282 52.19 56.02 29.42
C ALA A 282 52.52 57.44 28.90
N SER A 283 52.48 57.66 27.59
CA SER A 283 52.98 58.89 26.96
C SER A 283 51.84 59.70 26.32
N GLY A 284 51.64 60.94 26.77
CA GLY A 284 50.84 61.93 26.05
C GLY A 284 51.68 62.55 24.92
N VAL A 285 51.11 62.65 23.73
CA VAL A 285 51.79 63.19 22.56
C VAL A 285 50.96 64.35 21.99
N THR A 286 51.63 65.45 21.67
CA THR A 286 51.05 66.62 21.02
C THR A 286 51.70 66.81 19.66
N MET A 287 50.89 67.19 18.67
CA MET A 287 51.38 67.44 17.31
C MET A 287 51.81 68.91 17.21
N GLN A 288 53.10 69.14 17.01
CA GLN A 288 53.66 70.46 16.77
C GLN A 288 54.06 70.62 15.31
N TYR A 289 53.84 71.81 14.75
CA TYR A 289 54.25 72.13 13.38
C TYR A 289 55.52 72.97 13.42
N ARG A 290 56.64 72.41 12.95
CA ARG A 290 57.86 73.16 12.63
C ARG A 290 58.13 73.07 11.14
N ASP A 291 58.44 74.22 10.53
CA ASP A 291 58.84 74.32 9.12
C ASP A 291 57.86 73.65 8.13
N GLY A 292 56.55 73.73 8.41
CA GLY A 292 55.50 73.15 7.57
C GLY A 292 55.32 71.63 7.68
N LEU A 293 56.12 70.94 8.51
CA LEU A 293 56.00 69.51 8.80
C LEU A 293 55.45 69.30 10.21
N GLY A 294 54.36 68.54 10.32
CA GLY A 294 53.81 68.12 11.61
C GLY A 294 54.67 67.03 12.24
N GLN A 295 55.20 67.28 13.43
CA GLN A 295 55.99 66.33 14.21
C GLN A 295 55.27 66.02 15.53
N LEU A 296 55.32 64.74 15.92
CA LEU A 296 54.74 64.25 17.16
C LEU A 296 55.79 64.33 18.27
N GLU A 297 55.55 65.17 19.28
CA GLU A 297 56.42 65.36 20.45
C GLU A 297 55.70 65.01 21.76
N LEU A 298 56.47 64.65 22.79
CA LEU A 298 55.95 64.37 24.13
C LEU A 298 55.33 65.64 24.74
N THR A 299 54.13 65.51 25.30
CA THR A 299 53.49 66.61 26.02
C THR A 299 54.28 66.96 27.28
N SER A 300 54.83 68.17 27.36
CA SER A 300 55.54 68.66 28.55
C SER A 300 54.60 68.73 29.76
N LYS A 301 55.13 68.48 30.97
CA LYS A 301 54.36 68.53 32.22
C LYS A 301 53.75 69.91 32.51
N GLU A 302 54.28 70.98 31.93
CA GLU A 302 53.79 72.35 32.06
C GLU A 302 52.49 72.62 31.27
N ASP A 303 52.23 71.86 30.20
CA ASP A 303 51.17 72.17 29.21
C ASP A 303 49.88 71.36 29.42
N ARG A 304 49.74 70.73 30.58
CA ARG A 304 48.51 70.00 30.94
C ARG A 304 47.44 71.03 31.33
N PRO A 305 46.29 71.12 30.62
CA PRO A 305 45.22 72.02 31.03
C PRO A 305 44.74 71.64 32.43
N ARG A 306 44.71 72.60 33.35
CA ARG A 306 44.07 72.43 34.66
C ARG A 306 42.56 72.29 34.40
N LEU A 307 42.06 71.07 34.54
CA LEU A 307 40.62 70.80 34.59
C LEU A 307 40.02 71.51 35.81
N SER A 308 39.02 72.35 35.59
CA SER A 308 38.04 72.76 36.59
C SER A 308 37.01 71.65 36.79
#